data_AF-A0A7S1ACU5-F1
#
_entry.id   AF-A0A7S1ACU5-F1
#
_cell.length_a   1.000
_cell.length_b   1.000
_cell.length_c   1.000
_cell.angle_alpha   90.00
_cell.angle_beta   90.00
_cell.angle_gamma   90.00
#
_symmetry.space_group_name_H-M   'P 1'
#
loop_
_entity.id
_entity.type
_entity.pdbx_description
1 polymer ?
#
loop_
_entity_poly.entity_id
_entity_poly.type
_entity_poly.pdbx_seq_one_letter_code
_entity_poly.pdbx_strand_id
1 'polypeptide(L)'
;MEPLAEPMVQHTRKVVHYEEERTKYWNAFRDETNPKILKDDGLVISEDGGLSDIDELMYPMQYFSAGLIIVFCFMNGIMLSVVDLRALAQPGTSGQPSYFLLTNSILSVVFPGNPLEGHVEKVVPFLELLYFAYLLFQIFYECWKVWRGMRTEKDDPNIELQTWLTVSNLCWDVLPQLSSYSAIRLLYFVTPSVVGTQAYNMVCFVQDRMQNADTRMEKVWPVLQFLRYLLFLVCALVIGFDAFLVKFRLSIAYVQSSTLTLADSLAAFTFLFQILGVVNLNWFVKERLFIFIFGGEDGRVDIKEKARWDVWVALIAKKVFDQYGVMKGLIVLLAFDDYDFQQLVLDDDGKLDKMRSKNSGFFEASHGRTVPDGFTPLSPRQSPRQRASLTGGTTVP
;
A
#
# COMPACT_ATOMS: atom_id res chain seq x y z
N MET A 1 21.34 -17.80 34.90
CA MET A 1 21.17 -16.60 34.06
C MET A 1 22.00 -16.83 32.81
N GLU A 2 21.43 -17.56 31.87
CA GLU A 2 22.00 -17.74 30.54
C GLU A 2 21.77 -16.42 29.78
N PRO A 3 22.79 -15.84 29.14
CA PRO A 3 22.73 -14.44 28.76
C PRO A 3 21.77 -14.23 27.59
N LEU A 4 20.89 -13.24 27.72
CA LEU A 4 20.02 -12.65 26.67
C LEU A 4 20.80 -12.18 25.41
N ALA A 5 22.11 -12.42 25.32
CA ALA A 5 22.99 -12.02 24.24
C ALA A 5 22.79 -12.84 22.96
N GLU A 6 22.43 -14.13 23.06
CA GLU A 6 22.31 -15.02 21.90
C GLU A 6 21.26 -14.58 20.85
N PRO A 7 20.02 -14.19 21.23
CA PRO A 7 19.04 -13.72 20.24
C PRO A 7 19.45 -12.42 19.55
N MET A 8 20.18 -11.52 20.24
CA MET A 8 20.72 -10.31 19.61
C MET A 8 21.78 -10.66 18.55
N VAL A 9 22.70 -11.59 18.85
CA VAL A 9 23.76 -12.01 17.91
C VAL A 9 23.16 -12.65 16.66
N GLN A 10 22.15 -13.50 16.80
CA GLN A 10 21.46 -14.10 15.65
C GLN A 10 20.75 -13.06 14.78
N HIS A 11 20.10 -12.06 15.40
CA HIS A 11 19.48 -10.97 14.67
C HIS A 11 20.51 -10.14 13.89
N THR A 12 21.62 -9.76 14.54
CA THR A 12 22.71 -9.04 13.87
C THR A 12 23.28 -9.82 12.69
N ARG A 13 23.49 -11.13 12.83
CA ARG A 13 23.99 -11.98 11.73
C ARG A 13 23.02 -12.01 10.55
N LYS A 14 21.71 -12.09 10.81
CA LYS A 14 20.68 -12.06 9.74
C LYS A 14 20.65 -10.72 9.02
N VAL A 15 20.76 -9.61 9.76
CA VAL A 15 20.81 -8.26 9.18
C VAL A 15 22.05 -8.07 8.30
N VAL A 16 23.22 -8.51 8.75
CA VAL A 16 24.45 -8.44 7.94
C VAL A 16 24.32 -9.29 6.68
N HIS A 17 23.82 -10.52 6.79
CA HIS A 17 23.65 -11.39 5.63
C HIS A 17 22.64 -10.82 4.61
N TYR A 18 21.56 -10.20 5.10
CA TYR A 18 20.59 -9.50 4.25
C TYR A 18 21.24 -8.37 3.44
N GLU A 19 22.00 -7.52 4.12
CA GLU A 19 22.71 -6.39 3.51
C GLU A 19 23.71 -6.85 2.45
N GLU A 20 24.48 -7.92 2.73
CA GLU A 20 25.42 -8.52 1.79
C GLU A 20 24.73 -9.03 0.52
N GLU A 21 23.65 -9.81 0.65
CA GLU A 21 22.90 -10.31 -0.51
C GLU A 21 22.27 -9.17 -1.31
N ARG A 22 21.76 -8.14 -0.64
CA ARG A 22 21.17 -6.97 -1.31
C ARG A 22 22.22 -6.21 -2.13
N THR A 23 23.39 -5.93 -1.55
CA THR A 23 24.51 -5.28 -2.27
C THR A 23 24.99 -6.14 -3.44
N LYS A 24 25.07 -7.47 -3.25
CA LYS A 24 25.46 -8.41 -4.30
C LYS A 24 24.49 -8.38 -5.47
N TYR A 25 23.18 -8.46 -5.23
CA TYR A 25 22.17 -8.36 -6.28
C TYR A 25 22.19 -7.01 -6.98
N TRP A 26 22.34 -5.91 -6.24
CA TRP A 26 22.44 -4.57 -6.84
C TRP A 26 23.64 -4.45 -7.78
N ASN A 27 24.83 -4.87 -7.33
CA ASN A 27 26.04 -4.82 -8.16
C ASN A 27 25.93 -5.71 -9.41
N ALA A 28 25.15 -6.79 -9.35
CA ALA A 28 24.92 -7.65 -10.51
C ALA A 28 24.02 -6.96 -11.55
N PHE A 29 22.99 -6.21 -11.13
CA PHE A 29 21.92 -5.78 -12.03
C PHE A 29 21.90 -4.27 -12.36
N ARG A 30 22.55 -3.41 -11.58
CA ARG A 30 22.41 -1.94 -11.69
C ARG A 30 22.82 -1.33 -13.03
N ASP A 31 23.72 -2.02 -13.75
CA ASP A 31 24.31 -1.59 -15.02
C ASP A 31 23.79 -2.43 -16.20
N GLU A 32 22.97 -3.45 -15.94
CA GLU A 32 22.36 -4.28 -16.97
C GLU A 32 21.13 -3.60 -17.56
N THR A 33 21.01 -3.58 -18.89
CA THR A 33 19.86 -2.96 -19.56
C THR A 33 18.56 -3.72 -19.26
N ASN A 34 18.64 -5.06 -19.21
CA ASN A 34 17.53 -6.01 -19.05
C ASN A 34 17.91 -7.06 -17.98
N PRO A 35 17.94 -6.70 -16.68
CA PRO A 35 18.45 -7.57 -15.64
C PRO A 35 17.50 -8.72 -15.36
N LYS A 36 18.02 -9.95 -15.36
CA LYS A 36 17.21 -11.18 -15.21
C LYS A 36 16.85 -11.51 -13.78
N ILE A 37 16.28 -10.55 -13.07
CA ILE A 37 16.07 -10.59 -11.62
C ILE A 37 15.07 -11.65 -11.18
N LEU A 38 14.08 -12.00 -12.02
CA LEU A 38 13.03 -12.98 -11.70
C LEU A 38 13.30 -14.39 -12.25
N LYS A 39 14.44 -14.63 -12.91
CA LYS A 39 14.73 -15.90 -13.59
C LYS A 39 15.23 -17.02 -12.66
N ASP A 40 15.43 -16.72 -11.39
CA ASP A 40 15.77 -17.74 -10.40
C ASP A 40 14.58 -18.70 -10.20
N ASP A 41 14.85 -20.00 -10.12
CA ASP A 41 13.90 -21.06 -9.74
C ASP A 41 12.82 -21.45 -10.76
N GLY A 42 13.01 -21.11 -12.05
CA GLY A 42 12.15 -21.62 -13.14
C GLY A 42 10.77 -20.97 -13.21
N LEU A 43 10.60 -19.83 -12.55
CA LEU A 43 9.42 -18.99 -12.62
C LEU A 43 9.31 -18.38 -14.03
N VAL A 44 8.19 -18.59 -14.72
CA VAL A 44 7.90 -17.99 -16.04
C VAL A 44 7.20 -16.65 -15.81
N ILE A 45 7.95 -15.68 -15.30
CA ILE A 45 7.58 -14.26 -15.25
C ILE A 45 8.48 -13.50 -16.24
N SER A 46 8.12 -12.26 -16.59
CA SER A 46 8.92 -11.39 -17.45
C SER A 46 10.42 -11.52 -17.19
N GLU A 47 11.20 -11.83 -18.24
CA GLU A 47 12.60 -12.23 -18.07
C GLU A 47 13.43 -11.13 -17.41
N ASP A 48 13.11 -9.86 -17.64
CA ASP A 48 13.83 -8.69 -17.12
C ASP A 48 13.15 -8.02 -15.92
N GLY A 49 12.12 -8.67 -15.38
CA GLY A 49 11.27 -8.13 -14.31
C GLY A 49 10.40 -6.94 -14.73
N GLY A 50 10.14 -6.78 -16.03
CA GLY A 50 9.29 -5.72 -16.59
C GLY A 50 9.99 -4.42 -16.88
N LEU A 51 11.31 -4.34 -16.71
CA LEU A 51 12.03 -3.08 -16.82
C LEU A 51 12.08 -2.54 -18.26
N SER A 52 11.89 -3.39 -19.27
CA SER A 52 11.73 -2.98 -20.67
C SER A 52 10.48 -2.16 -20.92
N ASP A 53 9.42 -2.41 -20.14
CA ASP A 53 8.08 -1.88 -20.39
C ASP A 53 7.79 -0.61 -19.58
N ILE A 54 8.82 -0.05 -18.94
CA ILE A 54 8.70 1.17 -18.13
C ILE A 54 8.24 2.37 -18.95
N ASP A 55 8.55 2.42 -20.24
CA ASP A 55 8.12 3.50 -21.13
C ASP A 55 6.60 3.54 -21.36
N GLU A 56 5.90 2.44 -21.10
CA GLU A 56 4.44 2.32 -21.17
C GLU A 56 3.74 2.77 -19.88
N LEU A 57 4.46 2.93 -18.77
CA LEU A 57 3.85 3.32 -17.50
C LEU A 57 3.21 4.70 -17.59
N MET A 58 3.74 5.63 -18.39
CA MET A 58 3.20 6.98 -18.48
C MET A 58 1.90 7.07 -19.30
N TYR A 59 0.75 7.09 -18.63
CA TYR A 59 -0.55 7.37 -19.24
C TYR A 59 -1.31 8.52 -18.55
N PRO A 60 -2.28 9.19 -19.21
CA PRO A 60 -2.92 10.40 -18.69
C PRO A 60 -3.54 10.28 -17.28
N MET A 61 -4.03 9.10 -16.91
CA MET A 61 -4.61 8.87 -15.58
C MET A 61 -3.58 8.95 -14.45
N GLN A 62 -2.28 8.76 -14.72
CA GLN A 62 -1.24 8.91 -13.69
C GLN A 62 -1.11 10.34 -13.19
N TYR A 63 -1.20 11.34 -14.08
CA TYR A 63 -1.21 12.75 -13.67
C TYR A 63 -2.38 13.06 -12.73
N PHE A 64 -3.54 12.45 -13.00
CA PHE A 64 -4.72 12.60 -12.16
C PHE A 64 -4.52 11.92 -10.80
N SER A 65 -4.04 10.67 -10.78
CA SER A 65 -3.78 9.92 -9.54
C SER A 65 -2.73 10.59 -8.65
N ALA A 66 -1.58 10.97 -9.21
CA ALA A 66 -0.53 11.69 -8.48
C ALA A 66 -1.03 13.06 -7.98
N GLY A 67 -1.80 13.78 -8.81
CA GLY A 67 -2.44 15.04 -8.43
C GLY A 67 -3.39 14.87 -7.25
N LEU A 68 -4.22 13.83 -7.24
CA LEU A 68 -5.10 13.52 -6.12
C LEU A 68 -4.32 13.25 -4.84
N ILE A 69 -3.24 12.45 -4.89
CA ILE A 69 -2.41 12.17 -3.71
C ILE A 69 -1.84 13.47 -3.12
N ILE A 70 -1.30 14.35 -3.97
CA ILE A 70 -0.73 15.64 -3.53
C ILE A 70 -1.83 16.52 -2.91
N VAL A 71 -2.98 16.65 -3.57
CA VAL A 71 -4.12 17.43 -3.05
C VAL A 71 -4.57 16.89 -1.70
N PHE A 72 -4.68 15.56 -1.54
CA PHE A 72 -5.07 14.95 -0.28
C PHE A 72 -4.01 15.10 0.82
N CYS A 73 -2.70 15.06 0.50
CA CYS A 73 -1.66 15.41 1.46
C CYS A 73 -1.86 16.81 2.04
N PHE A 74 -2.10 17.81 1.17
CA PHE A 74 -2.33 19.19 1.62
C PHE A 74 -3.64 19.34 2.39
N MET A 75 -4.75 18.79 1.87
CA MET A 75 -6.05 18.86 2.52
C MET A 75 -6.02 18.19 3.90
N ASN A 76 -5.45 16.98 3.99
CA ASN A 76 -5.35 16.25 5.25
C ASN A 76 -4.44 16.99 6.23
N GLY A 77 -3.30 17.51 5.78
CA GLY A 77 -2.40 18.29 6.64
C GLY A 77 -3.03 19.57 7.18
N ILE A 78 -3.77 20.31 6.37
CA ILE A 78 -4.52 21.50 6.81
C ILE A 78 -5.61 21.10 7.81
N MET A 79 -6.38 20.05 7.49
CA MET A 79 -7.49 19.61 8.33
C MET A 79 -7.01 19.11 9.69
N LEU A 80 -5.98 18.27 9.76
CA LEU A 80 -5.37 17.83 11.02
C LEU A 80 -4.88 19.04 11.82
N SER A 81 -4.13 19.94 11.17
CA SER A 81 -3.62 21.14 11.85
C SER A 81 -4.75 22.00 12.42
N VAL A 82 -5.79 22.32 11.65
CA VAL A 82 -6.85 23.24 12.09
C VAL A 82 -7.81 22.57 13.09
N VAL A 83 -8.27 21.36 12.79
CA VAL A 83 -9.27 20.67 13.60
C VAL A 83 -8.68 20.22 14.93
N ASP A 84 -7.49 19.61 14.91
CA ASP A 84 -6.89 19.05 16.12
C ASP A 84 -6.33 20.17 17.01
N LEU A 85 -5.74 21.23 16.45
CA LEU A 85 -5.35 22.41 17.26
C LEU A 85 -6.57 23.10 17.87
N ARG A 86 -7.70 23.20 17.15
CA ARG A 86 -8.94 23.75 17.70
C ARG A 86 -9.48 22.88 18.84
N ALA A 87 -9.46 21.55 18.69
CA ALA A 87 -9.86 20.62 19.73
C ALA A 87 -8.98 20.75 20.98
N LEU A 88 -7.66 20.94 20.82
CA LEU A 88 -6.74 21.18 21.94
C LEU A 88 -6.95 22.54 22.61
N ALA A 89 -7.19 23.59 21.82
CA ALA A 89 -7.33 24.97 22.29
C ALA A 89 -8.64 25.25 23.02
N GLN A 90 -9.69 24.45 22.80
CA GLN A 90 -10.95 24.62 23.51
C GLN A 90 -10.74 24.43 25.02
N PRO A 91 -11.05 25.43 25.87
CA PRO A 91 -10.99 25.26 27.31
C PRO A 91 -11.96 24.14 27.68
N GLY A 92 -11.52 23.23 28.56
CA GLY A 92 -12.38 22.13 29.01
C GLY A 92 -13.66 22.73 29.57
N THR A 93 -14.80 22.44 28.94
CA THR A 93 -16.10 22.93 29.36
C THR A 93 -16.48 22.20 30.65
N SER A 94 -16.05 22.74 31.78
CA SER A 94 -16.45 22.28 33.11
C SER A 94 -17.98 22.35 33.20
N GLY A 95 -18.64 21.20 33.05
CA GLY A 95 -20.09 21.05 33.16
C GLY A 95 -20.82 20.53 31.91
N GLN A 96 -20.15 20.29 30.78
CA GLN A 96 -20.78 19.51 29.70
C GLN A 96 -20.72 18.00 30.03
N PRO A 97 -21.79 17.25 29.73
CA PRO A 97 -21.81 15.81 29.95
C PRO A 97 -20.66 15.17 29.16
N SER A 98 -19.80 14.42 29.85
CA SER A 98 -18.71 13.67 29.22
C SER A 98 -19.28 12.79 28.12
N TYR A 99 -18.83 12.98 26.90
CA TYR A 99 -19.29 12.14 25.82
C TYR A 99 -18.79 10.71 26.01
N PHE A 100 -19.56 9.73 25.53
CA PHE A 100 -19.17 8.33 25.58
C PHE A 100 -17.86 8.12 24.81
N LEU A 101 -16.84 7.61 25.48
CA LEU A 101 -15.59 7.12 24.90
C LEU A 101 -15.29 5.75 25.51
N LEU A 102 -14.88 4.81 24.68
CA LEU A 102 -14.59 3.45 25.09
C LEU A 102 -13.41 3.41 26.08
N THR A 103 -12.39 4.27 25.86
CA THR A 103 -11.26 4.42 26.79
C THR A 103 -11.74 4.86 28.17
N ASN A 104 -12.69 5.80 28.27
CA ASN A 104 -13.24 6.23 29.57
C ASN A 104 -14.00 5.09 30.26
N SER A 105 -14.80 4.34 29.52
CA SER A 105 -15.51 3.17 30.06
C SER A 105 -14.56 2.08 30.57
N ILE A 106 -13.44 1.84 29.88
CA ILE A 106 -12.44 0.87 30.33
C ILE A 106 -11.65 1.42 31.52
N LEU A 107 -11.17 2.65 31.46
CA LEU A 107 -10.35 3.25 32.52
C LEU A 107 -11.11 3.41 33.83
N SER A 108 -12.40 3.77 33.79
CA SER A 108 -13.23 3.88 35.00
C SER A 108 -13.43 2.54 35.71
N VAL A 109 -13.45 1.43 34.95
CA VAL A 109 -13.54 0.08 35.51
C VAL A 109 -12.20 -0.40 36.06
N VAL A 110 -11.10 -0.17 35.33
CA VAL A 110 -9.77 -0.70 35.68
C VAL A 110 -9.09 0.16 36.75
N PHE A 111 -9.27 1.48 36.70
CA PHE A 111 -8.62 2.46 37.58
C PHE A 111 -9.63 3.47 38.14
N PRO A 112 -10.38 3.12 39.19
CA PRO A 112 -11.31 4.05 39.83
C PRO A 112 -10.56 5.29 40.35
N GLY A 113 -10.99 6.48 39.94
CA GLY A 113 -10.36 7.75 40.33
C GLY A 113 -9.15 8.18 39.50
N ASN A 114 -9.06 7.73 38.24
CA ASN A 114 -7.99 8.13 37.32
C ASN A 114 -8.01 9.65 37.06
N PRO A 115 -6.91 10.38 37.30
CA PRO A 115 -6.82 11.82 37.02
C PRO A 115 -6.96 12.19 35.54
N LEU A 116 -6.90 11.22 34.62
CA LEU A 116 -7.12 11.42 33.19
C LEU A 116 -8.60 11.50 32.79
N GLU A 117 -9.52 11.23 33.72
CA GLU A 117 -10.96 11.34 33.47
C GLU A 117 -11.31 12.77 33.02
N GLY A 118 -11.84 12.89 31.79
CA GLY A 118 -12.15 14.18 31.16
C GLY A 118 -11.04 14.78 30.29
N HIS A 119 -9.81 14.25 30.33
CA HIS A 119 -8.71 14.70 29.45
C HIS A 119 -8.51 13.84 28.21
N VAL A 120 -9.11 12.65 28.16
CA VAL A 120 -8.97 11.70 27.03
C VAL A 120 -9.35 12.30 25.68
N GLU A 121 -10.36 13.19 25.64
CA GLU A 121 -10.77 13.90 24.43
C GLU A 121 -9.65 14.75 23.82
N LYS A 122 -8.69 15.22 24.64
CA LYS A 122 -7.53 16.00 24.18
C LYS A 122 -6.32 15.12 23.84
N VAL A 123 -6.26 13.90 24.40
CA VAL A 123 -5.14 12.98 24.15
C VAL A 123 -5.14 12.53 22.69
N VAL A 124 -6.30 12.20 22.12
CA VAL A 124 -6.36 11.71 20.74
C VAL A 124 -5.88 12.77 19.73
N PRO A 125 -6.42 14.00 19.69
CA PRO A 125 -5.91 15.05 18.78
C PRO A 125 -4.43 15.38 19.01
N PHE A 126 -3.97 15.33 20.26
CA PHE A 126 -2.55 15.54 20.57
C PHE A 126 -1.64 14.47 19.96
N LEU A 127 -2.02 13.19 20.10
CA LEU A 127 -1.28 12.08 19.50
C LEU A 127 -1.31 12.14 17.97
N GLU A 128 -2.43 12.56 17.38
CA GLU A 128 -2.54 12.78 15.94
C GLU A 128 -1.59 13.87 15.45
N LEU A 129 -1.56 15.03 16.11
CA LEU A 129 -0.63 16.10 15.77
C LEU A 129 0.83 15.70 15.96
N LEU A 130 1.15 14.94 17.01
CA LEU A 130 2.51 14.46 17.26
C LEU A 130 2.99 13.53 16.14
N TYR A 131 2.16 12.57 15.73
CA TYR A 131 2.50 11.65 14.65
C TYR A 131 2.49 12.34 13.28
N PHE A 132 1.59 13.31 13.05
CA PHE A 132 1.64 14.15 11.86
C PHE A 132 2.96 14.91 11.76
N ALA A 133 3.43 15.51 12.87
CA ALA A 133 4.73 16.16 12.92
C ALA A 133 5.89 15.17 12.66
N TYR A 134 5.80 13.94 13.18
CA TYR A 134 6.74 12.86 12.86
C TYR A 134 6.76 12.53 11.37
N LEU A 135 5.61 12.39 10.71
CA LEU A 135 5.53 12.14 9.26
C LEU A 135 6.15 13.27 8.44
N LEU A 136 5.88 14.52 8.80
CA LEU A 136 6.49 15.68 8.13
C LEU A 136 8.02 15.68 8.29
N PHE A 137 8.51 15.37 9.50
CA PHE A 137 9.94 15.23 9.75
C PHE A 137 10.54 14.07 8.95
N GLN A 138 9.86 12.93 8.88
CA GLN A 138 10.28 11.77 8.08
C GLN A 138 10.37 12.13 6.60
N ILE A 139 9.36 12.79 6.03
CA ILE A 139 9.39 13.27 4.63
C ILE A 139 10.59 14.18 4.40
N PHE A 140 10.82 15.15 5.30
CA PHE A 140 11.97 16.05 5.19
C PHE A 140 13.30 15.31 5.27
N TYR A 141 13.42 14.35 6.19
CA TYR A 141 14.61 13.53 6.36
C TYR A 141 14.90 12.66 5.12
N GLU A 142 13.89 12.00 4.55
CA GLU A 142 14.05 11.19 3.35
C GLU A 142 14.38 12.04 2.13
N CYS A 143 13.73 13.21 1.96
CA CYS A 143 14.10 14.18 0.94
C CYS A 143 15.56 14.65 1.08
N TRP A 144 16.01 14.90 2.30
CA TRP A 144 17.41 15.26 2.57
C TRP A 144 18.38 14.12 2.27
N LYS A 145 18.02 12.88 2.64
CA LYS A 145 18.79 11.67 2.35
C LYS A 145 18.92 11.46 0.84
N VAL A 146 17.82 11.57 0.08
CA VAL A 146 17.83 11.50 -1.39
C VAL A 146 18.70 12.60 -1.97
N TRP A 147 18.51 13.85 -1.55
CA TRP A 147 19.30 14.98 -2.06
C TRP A 147 20.81 14.80 -1.82
N ARG A 148 21.20 14.29 -0.64
CA ARG A 148 22.59 13.96 -0.33
C ARG A 148 23.10 12.77 -1.14
N GLY A 149 22.26 11.75 -1.30
CA GLY A 149 22.52 10.55 -2.09
C GLY A 149 22.85 10.91 -3.54
N MET A 150 21.96 11.63 -4.22
CA MET A 150 22.13 12.10 -5.61
C MET A 150 23.41 12.95 -5.82
N ARG A 151 23.92 13.62 -4.77
CA ARG A 151 25.19 14.37 -4.84
C ARG A 151 26.44 13.50 -4.68
N THR A 152 26.31 12.37 -3.98
CA THR A 152 27.42 11.48 -3.61
C THR A 152 27.45 10.21 -4.46
N GLU A 153 26.37 9.95 -5.22
CA GLU A 153 26.08 8.72 -5.98
C GLU A 153 27.22 8.22 -6.87
N LYS A 154 28.07 9.11 -7.39
CA LYS A 154 29.05 8.78 -8.44
C LYS A 154 30.08 7.71 -8.06
N ASP A 155 30.34 7.48 -6.78
CA ASP A 155 31.48 6.65 -6.35
C ASP A 155 31.11 5.40 -5.52
N ASP A 156 29.87 5.26 -5.01
CA ASP A 156 29.49 4.13 -4.13
C ASP A 156 28.16 3.45 -4.54
N PRO A 157 28.18 2.18 -4.99
CA PRO A 157 26.97 1.43 -5.36
C PRO A 157 25.95 1.32 -4.22
N ASN A 158 26.39 1.27 -2.97
CA ASN A 158 25.47 1.12 -1.84
C ASN A 158 24.69 2.41 -1.60
N ILE A 159 25.32 3.57 -1.80
CA ILE A 159 24.66 4.87 -1.70
C ILE A 159 23.63 5.01 -2.82
N GLU A 160 23.97 4.58 -4.03
CA GLU A 160 23.06 4.55 -5.18
C GLU A 160 21.80 3.72 -4.87
N LEU A 161 21.97 2.45 -4.48
CA LEU A 161 20.87 1.55 -4.08
C LEU A 161 19.99 2.19 -2.99
N GLN A 162 20.62 2.70 -1.93
CA GLN A 162 19.92 3.33 -0.81
C GLN A 162 19.14 4.57 -1.23
N THR A 163 19.67 5.34 -2.18
CA THR A 163 19.00 6.54 -2.70
C THR A 163 17.72 6.15 -3.41
N TRP A 164 17.77 5.16 -4.31
CA TRP A 164 16.60 4.72 -5.08
C TRP A 164 15.55 4.01 -4.22
N LEU A 165 15.97 3.19 -3.23
CA LEU A 165 15.07 2.65 -2.20
C LEU A 165 14.38 3.75 -1.39
N THR A 166 15.10 4.84 -1.11
CA THR A 166 14.51 5.97 -0.37
C THR A 166 13.50 6.71 -1.22
N VAL A 167 13.78 6.92 -2.51
CA VAL A 167 12.85 7.53 -3.46
C VAL A 167 11.57 6.70 -3.57
N SER A 168 11.68 5.38 -3.73
CA SER A 168 10.51 4.50 -3.78
C SER A 168 9.72 4.51 -2.48
N ASN A 169 10.38 4.39 -1.32
CA ASN A 169 9.71 4.44 -0.01
C ASN A 169 8.97 5.77 0.21
N LEU A 170 9.58 6.89 -0.20
CA LEU A 170 8.95 8.21 -0.11
C LEU A 170 7.66 8.27 -0.95
N CYS A 171 7.70 7.79 -2.19
CA CYS A 171 6.57 7.87 -3.12
C CYS A 171 5.49 6.83 -2.85
N TRP A 172 5.86 5.62 -2.45
CA TRP A 172 4.96 4.48 -2.32
C TRP A 172 4.38 4.31 -0.93
N ASP A 173 5.11 4.72 0.10
CA ASP A 173 4.72 4.49 1.49
C ASP A 173 4.47 5.82 2.20
N VAL A 174 5.48 6.69 2.30
CA VAL A 174 5.41 7.87 3.19
C VAL A 174 4.39 8.90 2.72
N LEU A 175 4.37 9.27 1.43
CA LEU A 175 3.43 10.26 0.90
C LEU A 175 1.97 9.77 0.89
N PRO A 176 1.66 8.56 0.41
CA PRO A 176 0.31 7.99 0.54
C PRO A 176 -0.14 7.79 2.00
N GLN A 177 0.80 7.55 2.92
CA GLN A 177 0.48 7.54 4.35
C GLN A 177 0.06 8.93 4.85
N LEU A 178 0.74 10.00 4.45
CA LEU A 178 0.38 11.37 4.82
C LEU A 178 -1.01 11.77 4.27
N SER A 179 -1.32 11.41 3.03
CA SER A 179 -2.59 11.76 2.37
C SER A 179 -3.82 11.18 3.07
N SER A 180 -3.65 10.04 3.72
CA SER A 180 -4.71 9.28 4.41
C SER A 180 -4.51 9.21 5.93
N TYR A 181 -3.55 9.96 6.48
CA TYR A 181 -3.17 9.85 7.89
C TYR A 181 -4.33 10.26 8.82
N SER A 182 -4.64 9.39 9.78
CA SER A 182 -5.62 9.60 10.86
C SER A 182 -5.45 8.49 11.91
N ALA A 183 -5.69 8.77 13.19
CA ALA A 183 -5.72 7.74 14.24
C ALA A 183 -6.83 6.70 14.02
N ILE A 184 -7.87 7.06 13.25
CA ILE A 184 -8.91 6.12 12.78
C ILE A 184 -8.27 4.95 12.00
N ARG A 185 -7.12 5.16 11.36
CA ARG A 185 -6.38 4.10 10.63
C ARG A 185 -5.95 2.95 11.53
N LEU A 186 -5.91 3.10 12.86
CA LEU A 186 -5.70 1.97 13.77
C LEU A 186 -6.80 0.89 13.65
N LEU A 187 -7.99 1.25 13.19
CA LEU A 187 -9.06 0.31 12.87
C LEU A 187 -8.72 -0.63 11.71
N TYR A 188 -7.74 -0.28 10.85
CA TYR A 188 -7.21 -1.18 9.83
C TYR A 188 -6.77 -2.51 10.43
N PHE A 189 -6.00 -2.47 11.52
CA PHE A 189 -5.47 -3.66 12.18
C PHE A 189 -6.56 -4.55 12.76
N VAL A 190 -7.77 -4.04 12.96
CA VAL A 190 -8.92 -4.77 13.51
C VAL A 190 -9.88 -5.24 12.41
N THR A 191 -9.59 -4.90 11.15
CA THR A 191 -10.39 -5.35 10.01
C THR A 191 -10.30 -6.88 9.90
N PRO A 192 -11.43 -7.61 9.77
CA PRO A 192 -11.43 -9.07 9.81
C PRO A 192 -10.47 -9.75 8.82
N SER A 193 -10.29 -9.18 7.62
CA SER A 193 -9.36 -9.70 6.61
C SER A 193 -7.90 -9.61 7.07
N VAL A 194 -7.50 -8.47 7.62
CA VAL A 194 -6.14 -8.23 8.13
C VAL A 194 -5.87 -9.08 9.36
N VAL A 195 -6.80 -9.07 10.34
CA VAL A 195 -6.70 -9.89 11.55
C VAL A 195 -6.59 -11.35 11.20
N GLY A 196 -7.40 -11.85 10.26
CA GLY A 196 -7.40 -13.25 9.84
C GLY A 196 -6.05 -13.67 9.27
N THR A 197 -5.50 -12.90 8.33
CA THR A 197 -4.20 -13.20 7.72
C THR A 197 -3.05 -13.09 8.73
N GLN A 198 -3.00 -12.02 9.53
CA GLN A 198 -1.93 -11.83 10.52
C GLN A 198 -2.00 -12.85 11.66
N ALA A 199 -3.21 -13.18 12.14
CA ALA A 199 -3.39 -14.21 13.16
C ALA A 199 -2.99 -15.59 12.63
N TYR A 200 -3.35 -15.93 11.38
CA TYR A 200 -2.90 -17.18 10.75
C TYR A 200 -1.38 -17.27 10.69
N ASN A 201 -0.71 -16.22 10.18
CA ASN A 201 0.75 -16.18 10.09
C ASN A 201 1.40 -16.29 11.48
N MET A 202 0.85 -15.62 12.49
CA MET A 202 1.35 -15.67 13.86
C MET A 202 1.14 -17.06 14.49
N VAL A 203 0.01 -17.73 14.24
CA VAL A 203 -0.25 -19.09 14.72
C VAL A 203 0.73 -20.08 14.09
N CYS A 204 0.92 -20.02 12.77
CA CYS A 204 1.91 -20.84 12.07
C CYS A 204 3.33 -20.61 12.61
N PHE A 205 3.70 -19.35 12.85
CA PHE A 205 5.00 -19.00 13.45
C PHE A 205 5.17 -19.57 14.86
N VAL A 206 4.14 -19.44 15.72
CA VAL A 206 4.16 -19.99 17.07
C VAL A 206 4.27 -21.51 17.03
N GLN A 207 3.52 -22.17 16.14
CA GLN A 207 3.51 -23.63 16.00
C GLN A 207 4.88 -24.15 15.55
N ASP A 208 5.48 -23.54 14.53
CA ASP A 208 6.82 -23.87 14.05
C ASP A 208 7.88 -23.70 15.16
N ARG A 209 7.86 -22.56 15.86
CA ARG A 209 8.78 -22.31 16.98
C ARG A 209 8.57 -23.25 18.15
N MET A 210 7.33 -23.64 18.45
CA MET A 210 7.03 -24.58 19.53
C MET A 210 7.49 -26.00 19.20
N GLN A 211 7.44 -26.41 17.93
CA GLN A 211 7.91 -27.72 17.47
C GLN A 211 9.45 -27.80 17.50
N ASN A 212 10.13 -26.70 17.17
CA ASN A 212 11.59 -26.63 17.11
C ASN A 212 12.27 -26.22 18.44
N ALA A 213 11.49 -25.99 19.52
CA ALA A 213 12.03 -25.54 20.81
C ALA A 213 12.39 -26.71 21.74
N ASP A 214 13.65 -26.77 22.16
CA ASP A 214 14.18 -27.77 23.09
C ASP A 214 13.90 -27.40 24.56
N THR A 215 13.91 -26.10 24.88
CA THR A 215 13.74 -25.62 26.25
C THR A 215 12.32 -25.11 26.54
N ARG A 216 11.89 -25.18 27.80
CA ARG A 216 10.57 -24.64 28.22
C ARG A 216 10.49 -23.12 28.03
N MET A 217 11.61 -22.41 28.21
CA MET A 217 11.64 -20.94 28.05
C MET A 217 11.48 -20.53 26.59
N GLU A 218 12.08 -21.27 25.65
CA GLU A 218 11.89 -21.06 24.21
C GLU A 218 10.44 -21.27 23.78
N LYS A 219 9.66 -22.11 24.48
CA LYS A 219 8.23 -22.29 24.21
C LYS A 219 7.36 -21.14 24.72
N VAL A 220 7.76 -20.47 25.81
CA VAL A 220 7.01 -19.35 26.38
C VAL A 220 7.14 -18.09 25.52
N TRP A 221 8.29 -17.89 24.87
CA TRP A 221 8.55 -16.68 24.10
C TRP A 221 7.59 -16.45 22.92
N PRO A 222 7.33 -17.42 22.02
CA PRO A 222 6.34 -17.26 20.95
C PRO A 222 4.93 -16.98 21.48
N VAL A 223 4.53 -17.61 22.59
CA VAL A 223 3.22 -17.38 23.21
C VAL A 223 3.12 -15.95 23.73
N LEU A 224 4.17 -15.42 24.35
CA LEU A 224 4.21 -14.03 24.79
C LEU A 224 4.12 -13.05 23.60
N GLN A 225 4.75 -13.36 22.47
CA GLN A 225 4.63 -12.57 21.23
C GLN A 225 3.19 -12.56 20.71
N PHE A 226 2.51 -13.70 20.73
CA PHE A 226 1.11 -13.81 20.35
C PHE A 226 0.19 -13.02 21.29
N LEU A 227 0.40 -13.11 22.61
CA LEU A 227 -0.35 -12.32 23.59
C LEU A 227 -0.12 -10.81 23.41
N ARG A 228 1.12 -10.41 23.13
CA ARG A 228 1.46 -9.02 22.82
C ARG A 228 0.73 -8.52 21.57
N TYR A 229 0.62 -9.35 20.54
CA TYR A 229 -0.15 -9.05 19.34
C TYR A 229 -1.66 -8.87 19.64
N LEU A 230 -2.26 -9.76 20.44
CA LEU A 230 -3.65 -9.62 20.87
C LEU A 230 -3.89 -8.34 21.68
N LEU A 231 -2.98 -8.01 22.60
CA LEU A 231 -3.04 -6.77 23.38
C LEU A 231 -2.97 -5.55 22.45
N PHE A 232 -2.07 -5.57 21.46
CA PHE A 232 -1.98 -4.52 20.46
C PHE A 232 -3.29 -4.35 19.67
N LEU A 233 -3.93 -5.44 19.25
CA LEU A 233 -5.23 -5.37 18.55
C LEU A 233 -6.31 -4.71 19.40
N VAL A 234 -6.40 -5.07 20.69
CA VAL A 234 -7.35 -4.45 21.62
C VAL A 234 -7.07 -2.95 21.78
N CYS A 235 -5.80 -2.57 21.97
CA CYS A 235 -5.40 -1.16 22.05
C CYS A 235 -5.72 -0.40 20.76
N ALA A 236 -5.42 -0.98 19.59
CA ALA A 236 -5.71 -0.39 18.29
C ALA A 236 -7.21 -0.19 18.06
N LEU A 237 -8.04 -1.17 18.47
CA LEU A 237 -9.50 -1.05 18.43
C LEU A 237 -9.99 0.10 19.29
N VAL A 238 -9.54 0.16 20.55
CA VAL A 238 -10.01 1.18 21.50
C VAL A 238 -9.62 2.59 21.03
N ILE A 239 -8.34 2.79 20.69
CA ILE A 239 -7.84 4.11 20.25
C ILE A 239 -8.46 4.50 18.90
N GLY A 240 -8.51 3.58 17.94
CA GLY A 240 -9.07 3.84 16.61
C GLY A 240 -10.57 4.15 16.67
N PHE A 241 -11.31 3.45 17.53
CA PHE A 241 -12.74 3.66 17.73
C PHE A 241 -13.04 5.00 18.42
N ASP A 242 -12.27 5.36 19.45
CA ASP A 242 -12.42 6.65 20.10
C ASP A 242 -12.06 7.81 19.15
N ALA A 243 -11.00 7.67 18.36
CA ALA A 243 -10.66 8.63 17.31
C ALA A 243 -11.80 8.79 16.30
N PHE A 244 -12.41 7.68 15.88
CA PHE A 244 -13.57 7.70 15.01
C PHE A 244 -14.74 8.46 15.64
N LEU A 245 -15.09 8.19 16.90
CA LEU A 245 -16.20 8.86 17.59
C LEU A 245 -15.96 10.37 17.74
N VAL A 246 -14.74 10.77 18.11
CA VAL A 246 -14.37 12.19 18.24
C VAL A 246 -14.52 12.90 16.89
N LYS A 247 -13.92 12.37 15.82
CA LYS A 247 -14.02 12.99 14.48
C LYS A 247 -15.44 12.94 13.92
N PHE A 248 -16.18 11.87 14.16
CA PHE A 248 -17.58 11.76 13.74
C PHE A 248 -18.42 12.87 14.37
N ARG A 249 -18.27 13.14 15.67
CA ARG A 249 -18.96 14.25 16.35
C ARG A 249 -18.56 15.62 15.79
N LEU A 250 -17.28 15.84 15.54
CA LEU A 250 -16.80 17.07 14.91
C LEU A 250 -17.40 17.21 13.50
N SER A 251 -17.50 16.11 12.74
CA SER A 251 -18.09 16.09 11.40
C SER A 251 -19.58 16.44 11.39
N ILE A 252 -20.35 15.99 12.40
CA ILE A 252 -21.78 16.32 12.54
C ILE A 252 -22.01 17.83 12.63
N ALA A 253 -21.14 18.57 13.32
CA ALA A 253 -21.29 20.02 13.42
C ALA A 253 -21.19 20.73 12.06
N TYR A 254 -20.37 20.20 11.14
CA TYR A 254 -20.26 20.71 9.78
C TYR A 254 -21.47 20.32 8.92
N VAL A 255 -21.94 19.07 9.05
CA VAL A 255 -23.07 18.54 8.28
C VAL A 255 -24.42 19.15 8.70
N GLN A 256 -24.60 19.47 9.98
CA GLN A 256 -25.84 20.05 10.52
C GLN A 256 -25.91 21.58 10.43
N SER A 257 -24.90 22.23 9.83
CA SER A 257 -24.93 23.68 9.62
C SER A 257 -26.14 24.07 8.75
N SER A 258 -26.87 25.12 9.12
CA SER A 258 -28.04 25.59 8.38
C SER A 258 -27.69 26.20 7.01
N THR A 259 -26.42 26.50 6.79
CA THR A 259 -25.88 27.10 5.56
C THR A 259 -24.75 26.22 5.06
N LEU A 260 -24.89 25.68 3.84
CA LEU A 260 -23.85 24.89 3.21
C LEU A 260 -22.72 25.83 2.77
N THR A 261 -21.71 25.99 3.60
CA THR A 261 -20.47 26.67 3.20
C THR A 261 -19.54 25.69 2.49
N LEU A 262 -18.68 26.22 1.61
CA LEU A 262 -17.65 25.40 0.96
C LEU A 262 -16.71 24.76 2.00
N ALA A 263 -16.44 25.46 3.11
CA ALA A 263 -15.60 24.95 4.19
C ALA A 263 -16.24 23.75 4.91
N ASP A 264 -17.53 23.81 5.21
CA ASP A 264 -18.27 22.71 5.84
C ASP A 264 -18.33 21.48 4.93
N SER A 265 -18.55 21.72 3.63
CA SER A 265 -18.56 20.65 2.62
C SER A 265 -17.18 20.01 2.46
N LEU A 266 -16.12 20.81 2.45
CA LEU A 266 -14.74 20.32 2.36
C LEU A 266 -14.37 19.52 3.61
N ALA A 267 -14.73 19.99 4.80
CA ALA A 267 -14.49 19.28 6.05
C ALA A 267 -15.22 17.93 6.10
N ALA A 268 -16.48 17.88 5.69
CA ALA A 268 -17.25 16.64 5.59
C ALA A 268 -16.65 15.68 4.55
N PHE A 269 -16.21 16.20 3.40
CA PHE A 269 -15.54 15.40 2.36
C PHE A 269 -14.22 14.84 2.88
N THR A 270 -13.37 15.65 3.53
CA THR A 270 -12.12 15.15 4.12
C THR A 270 -12.38 14.05 5.15
N PHE A 271 -13.39 14.20 6.00
CA PHE A 271 -13.76 13.13 6.94
C PHE A 271 -14.19 11.84 6.20
N LEU A 272 -14.96 11.95 5.12
CA LEU A 272 -15.30 10.81 4.27
C LEU A 272 -14.04 10.14 3.69
N PHE A 273 -13.08 10.91 3.16
CA PHE A 273 -11.81 10.35 2.68
C PHE A 273 -11.00 9.69 3.79
N GLN A 274 -11.01 10.24 5.00
CA GLN A 274 -10.33 9.61 6.14
C GLN A 274 -10.95 8.25 6.46
N ILE A 275 -12.28 8.11 6.42
CA ILE A 275 -12.96 6.82 6.61
C ILE A 275 -12.62 5.85 5.48
N LEU A 276 -12.71 6.28 4.22
CA LEU A 276 -12.37 5.44 3.07
C LEU A 276 -10.89 5.02 3.11
N GLY A 277 -10.02 5.92 3.56
CA GLY A 277 -8.58 5.72 3.71
C GLY A 277 -8.17 4.86 4.91
N VAL A 278 -9.10 4.47 5.79
CA VAL A 278 -8.80 3.52 6.89
C VAL A 278 -8.28 2.21 6.31
N VAL A 279 -8.89 1.73 5.23
CA VAL A 279 -8.46 0.52 4.53
C VAL A 279 -7.60 0.93 3.34
N ASN A 280 -6.29 0.97 3.53
CA ASN A 280 -5.36 1.16 2.42
C ASN A 280 -5.27 -0.13 1.59
N LEU A 281 -6.21 -0.30 0.66
CA LEU A 281 -6.28 -1.46 -0.22
C LEU A 281 -5.06 -1.56 -1.15
N ASN A 282 -4.55 -0.43 -1.65
CA ASN A 282 -3.39 -0.43 -2.54
C ASN A 282 -2.16 -1.04 -1.85
N TRP A 283 -1.84 -0.58 -0.63
CA TRP A 283 -0.74 -1.14 0.14
C TRP A 283 -0.90 -2.66 0.38
N PHE A 284 -2.11 -3.09 0.76
CA PHE A 284 -2.40 -4.51 1.00
C PHE A 284 -2.28 -5.37 -0.27
N VAL A 285 -2.85 -4.91 -1.39
CA VAL A 285 -2.78 -5.62 -2.68
C VAL A 285 -1.34 -5.71 -3.15
N LYS A 286 -0.60 -4.60 -3.07
CA LYS A 286 0.82 -4.53 -3.43
C LYS A 286 1.68 -5.49 -2.61
N GLU A 287 1.53 -5.53 -1.29
CA GLU A 287 2.27 -6.47 -0.44
C GLU A 287 1.98 -7.92 -0.84
N ARG A 288 0.71 -8.26 -1.11
CA ARG A 288 0.34 -9.60 -1.55
C ARG A 288 0.89 -9.96 -2.93
N LEU A 289 0.91 -9.00 -3.86
CA LEU A 289 1.52 -9.17 -5.18
C LEU A 289 3.02 -9.40 -5.07
N PHE A 290 3.70 -8.70 -4.16
CA PHE A 290 5.12 -8.95 -3.88
C PHE A 290 5.38 -10.32 -3.28
N ILE A 291 4.60 -10.74 -2.29
CA ILE A 291 4.73 -12.09 -1.71
C ILE A 291 4.47 -13.15 -2.78
N PHE A 292 3.49 -12.92 -3.66
CA PHE A 292 3.18 -13.84 -4.76
C PHE A 292 4.33 -13.98 -5.76
N ILE A 293 5.02 -12.90 -6.09
CA ILE A 293 6.12 -12.93 -7.07
C ILE A 293 7.42 -13.42 -6.46
N PHE A 294 7.79 -12.89 -5.29
CA PHE A 294 9.10 -13.14 -4.71
C PHE A 294 9.11 -14.31 -3.74
N GLY A 295 7.99 -14.65 -3.11
CA GLY A 295 7.89 -15.76 -2.16
C GLY A 295 7.49 -17.10 -2.77
N GLY A 296 7.38 -17.21 -4.10
CA GLY A 296 7.14 -18.48 -4.78
C GLY A 296 5.90 -19.27 -4.32
N GLU A 297 6.00 -20.60 -4.36
CA GLU A 297 4.88 -21.52 -4.06
C GLU A 297 4.54 -21.59 -2.56
N ASP A 298 5.52 -21.39 -1.68
CA ASP A 298 5.30 -21.50 -0.23
C ASP A 298 4.66 -20.25 0.38
N GLY A 299 4.62 -19.15 -0.37
CA GLY A 299 4.05 -17.86 0.02
C GLY A 299 4.82 -17.19 1.16
N ARG A 300 6.09 -17.55 1.38
CA ARG A 300 6.98 -16.95 2.37
C ARG A 300 8.13 -16.27 1.66
N VAL A 301 8.52 -15.09 2.15
CA VAL A 301 9.65 -14.35 1.58
C VAL A 301 10.87 -14.54 2.48
N ASP A 302 11.86 -15.30 2.02
CA ASP A 302 13.15 -15.48 2.69
C ASP A 302 14.05 -14.24 2.56
N ILE A 303 15.15 -14.21 3.29
CA ILE A 303 16.11 -13.09 3.33
C ILE A 303 16.62 -12.74 1.93
N LYS A 304 16.92 -13.75 1.10
CA LYS A 304 17.42 -13.56 -0.28
C LYS A 304 16.34 -13.00 -1.19
N GLU A 305 15.13 -13.52 -1.11
CA GLU A 305 13.97 -13.06 -1.88
C GLU A 305 13.59 -11.63 -1.49
N LYS A 306 13.67 -11.29 -0.20
CA LYS A 306 13.46 -9.92 0.27
C LYS A 306 14.55 -8.96 -0.24
N ALA A 307 15.81 -9.40 -0.27
CA ALA A 307 16.90 -8.60 -0.83
C ALA A 307 16.70 -8.36 -2.33
N ARG A 308 16.27 -9.38 -3.07
CA ARG A 308 15.91 -9.30 -4.50
C ARG A 308 14.72 -8.36 -4.73
N TRP A 309 13.68 -8.46 -3.89
CA TRP A 309 12.55 -7.53 -3.91
C TRP A 309 13.02 -6.08 -3.74
N ASP A 310 13.81 -5.78 -2.72
CA ASP A 310 14.32 -4.43 -2.50
C ASP A 310 15.14 -3.92 -3.70
N VAL A 311 15.99 -4.77 -4.29
CA VAL A 311 16.76 -4.42 -5.50
C VAL A 311 15.85 -4.15 -6.69
N TRP A 312 14.82 -4.96 -6.92
CA TRP A 312 13.84 -4.74 -7.99
C TRP A 312 13.13 -3.39 -7.84
N VAL A 313 12.71 -3.05 -6.62
CA VAL A 313 12.07 -1.76 -6.32
C VAL A 313 13.01 -0.59 -6.61
N ALA A 314 14.28 -0.71 -6.22
CA ALA A 314 15.29 0.32 -6.50
C ALA A 314 15.55 0.47 -8.01
N LEU A 315 15.63 -0.63 -8.75
CA LEU A 315 15.84 -0.63 -10.20
C LEU A 315 14.67 0.04 -10.92
N ILE A 316 13.42 -0.23 -10.54
CA ILE A 316 12.25 0.45 -11.09
C ILE A 316 12.33 1.95 -10.84
N ALA A 317 12.59 2.36 -9.60
CA ALA A 317 12.67 3.78 -9.27
C ALA A 317 13.76 4.49 -10.09
N LYS A 318 14.95 3.88 -10.19
CA LYS A 318 16.06 4.39 -11.01
C LYS A 318 15.64 4.51 -12.49
N LYS A 319 15.14 3.42 -13.08
CA LYS A 319 14.81 3.33 -14.50
C LYS A 319 13.66 4.27 -14.90
N VAL A 320 12.66 4.45 -14.03
CA VAL A 320 11.58 5.43 -14.21
C VAL A 320 12.14 6.87 -14.26
N PHE A 321 13.09 7.20 -13.38
CA PHE A 321 13.71 8.53 -13.36
C PHE A 321 14.66 8.75 -14.54
N ASP A 322 15.41 7.73 -14.94
CA ASP A 322 16.28 7.78 -16.13
C ASP A 322 15.46 7.99 -17.40
N GLN A 323 14.33 7.29 -17.54
CA GLN A 323 13.48 7.34 -18.73
C GLN A 323 12.68 8.64 -18.83
N TYR A 324 12.07 9.10 -17.73
CA TYR A 324 11.11 10.19 -17.76
C TYR A 324 11.65 11.52 -17.19
N GLY A 325 12.77 11.49 -16.48
CA GLY A 325 13.29 12.62 -15.72
C GLY A 325 12.56 12.85 -14.39
N VAL A 326 13.04 13.80 -13.59
CA VAL A 326 12.62 13.98 -12.19
C VAL A 326 11.11 14.22 -12.01
N MET A 327 10.53 15.18 -12.73
CA MET A 327 9.13 15.57 -12.51
C MET A 327 8.15 14.48 -12.95
N LYS A 328 8.39 13.91 -14.12
CA LYS A 328 7.55 12.88 -14.69
C LYS A 328 7.76 11.53 -13.99
N GLY A 329 8.98 11.20 -13.61
CA GLY A 329 9.29 10.03 -12.80
C GLY A 329 8.62 10.08 -11.42
N LEU A 330 8.57 11.26 -10.78
CA LEU A 330 7.82 11.46 -9.54
C LEU A 330 6.31 11.20 -9.73
N ILE A 331 5.73 11.67 -10.83
CA ILE A 331 4.31 11.42 -11.15
C ILE A 331 4.05 9.92 -11.32
N VAL A 332 4.89 9.22 -12.09
CA VAL A 332 4.78 7.76 -12.29
C VAL A 332 4.89 7.04 -10.96
N LEU A 333 5.91 7.32 -10.14
CA LEU A 333 6.08 6.62 -8.86
C LEU A 333 4.97 6.94 -7.85
N LEU A 334 4.44 8.17 -7.82
CA LEU A 334 3.32 8.53 -6.95
C LEU A 334 2.02 7.84 -7.39
N ALA A 335 1.80 7.74 -8.69
CA ALA A 335 0.60 7.14 -9.26
C ALA A 335 0.67 5.61 -9.37
N PHE A 336 1.80 5.00 -9.04
CA PHE A 336 2.07 3.58 -9.23
C PHE A 336 1.06 2.71 -8.48
N ASP A 337 0.31 1.90 -9.21
CA ASP A 337 -0.74 1.03 -8.68
C ASP A 337 -0.54 -0.46 -9.03
N ASP A 338 -1.56 -1.28 -8.75
CA ASP A 338 -1.55 -2.71 -9.04
C ASP A 338 -1.63 -3.04 -10.53
N TYR A 339 -2.22 -2.17 -11.35
CA TYR A 339 -2.25 -2.34 -12.81
C TYR A 339 -0.87 -2.10 -13.41
N ASP A 340 -0.18 -1.04 -12.96
CA ASP A 340 1.19 -0.74 -13.36
C ASP A 340 2.12 -1.91 -13.01
N PHE A 341 1.94 -2.47 -11.81
CA PHE A 341 2.67 -3.66 -11.37
C PHE A 341 2.38 -4.88 -12.25
N GLN A 342 1.11 -5.16 -12.53
CA GLN A 342 0.71 -6.27 -13.40
C GLN A 342 1.28 -6.10 -14.82
N GLN A 343 1.30 -4.88 -15.34
CA GLN A 343 1.82 -4.58 -16.67
C GLN A 343 3.32 -4.86 -16.80
N LEU A 344 4.09 -4.60 -15.73
CA LEU A 344 5.52 -4.88 -15.68
C LEU A 344 5.80 -6.38 -15.56
N VAL A 345 5.02 -7.09 -14.74
CA VAL A 345 5.33 -8.48 -14.40
C VAL A 345 4.92 -9.47 -15.52
N LEU A 346 3.84 -9.17 -16.26
CA LEU A 346 3.28 -10.11 -17.24
C LEU A 346 3.80 -9.85 -18.66
N ASP A 347 4.60 -10.80 -19.17
CA ASP A 347 4.95 -10.89 -20.60
C ASP A 347 3.82 -11.64 -21.35
N ASP A 348 2.99 -10.90 -22.07
CA ASP A 348 1.94 -11.47 -22.93
C ASP A 348 2.45 -11.59 -24.37
N ASP A 349 2.54 -12.82 -24.91
CA ASP A 349 2.77 -13.05 -26.34
C ASP A 349 1.63 -12.37 -27.13
N GLY A 350 1.93 -11.27 -27.82
CA GLY A 350 0.95 -10.43 -28.53
C GLY A 350 0.45 -9.21 -27.76
N LYS A 351 1.08 -8.83 -26.65
CA LYS A 351 0.81 -7.56 -25.91
C LYS A 351 0.78 -6.35 -26.85
N LEU A 352 1.75 -6.26 -27.77
CA LEU A 352 1.84 -5.20 -28.78
C LEU A 352 0.64 -5.20 -29.75
N ASP A 353 0.17 -6.37 -30.18
CA ASP A 353 -0.97 -6.50 -31.11
C ASP A 353 -2.29 -6.15 -30.41
N LYS A 354 -2.46 -6.54 -29.15
CA LYS A 354 -3.59 -6.14 -28.30
C LYS A 354 -3.61 -4.63 -28.08
N MET A 355 -2.46 -4.01 -27.82
CA MET A 355 -2.37 -2.55 -27.64
C MET A 355 -2.62 -1.79 -28.93
N ARG A 356 -2.06 -2.25 -30.05
CA ARG A 356 -2.33 -1.66 -31.37
C ARG A 356 -3.82 -1.71 -31.72
N SER A 357 -4.48 -2.85 -31.49
CA SER A 357 -5.92 -2.98 -31.75
C SER A 357 -6.78 -2.10 -30.85
N LYS A 358 -6.38 -1.88 -29.58
CA LYS A 358 -7.08 -0.98 -28.65
C LYS A 358 -6.95 0.49 -29.06
N ASN A 359 -5.76 0.90 -29.48
CA ASN A 359 -5.51 2.27 -29.96
C ASN A 359 -6.20 2.56 -31.29
N SER A 360 -6.33 1.57 -32.18
CA SER A 360 -7.10 1.75 -33.42
C SER A 360 -8.62 1.77 -33.17
N GLY A 361 -9.13 0.93 -32.26
CA GLY A 361 -10.58 0.80 -32.03
C GLY A 361 -11.22 1.94 -31.23
N PHE A 362 -10.48 2.60 -30.33
CA PHE A 362 -11.04 3.67 -29.48
C PHE A 362 -11.42 4.93 -30.29
N PHE A 363 -10.74 5.19 -31.40
CA PHE A 363 -11.08 6.30 -32.29
C PHE A 363 -12.18 5.97 -33.31
N GLU A 364 -12.28 4.73 -33.78
CA GLU A 364 -13.33 4.34 -34.74
C GLU A 364 -14.72 4.19 -34.10
N ALA A 365 -14.80 3.68 -32.87
CA ALA A 365 -16.09 3.47 -32.19
C ALA A 365 -16.77 4.78 -31.72
N SER A 366 -16.04 5.90 -31.67
CA SER A 366 -16.58 7.20 -31.23
C SER A 366 -17.11 8.07 -32.38
N HIS A 367 -16.84 7.74 -33.65
CA HIS A 367 -17.37 8.45 -34.82
C HIS A 367 -18.32 7.59 -35.69
N GLY A 368 -18.45 6.31 -35.38
CA GLY A 368 -19.26 5.34 -36.13
C GLY A 368 -20.61 4.99 -35.52
N ARG A 369 -21.27 5.86 -34.75
CA ARG A 369 -22.74 5.76 -34.61
C ARG A 369 -23.35 6.17 -35.96
N THR A 370 -23.29 5.26 -36.92
CA THR A 370 -24.28 5.24 -37.99
C THR A 370 -25.64 5.21 -37.30
N VAL A 371 -26.42 6.26 -37.55
CA VAL A 371 -27.85 6.25 -37.31
C VAL A 371 -28.36 4.92 -37.89
N PRO A 372 -29.16 4.13 -37.15
CA PRO A 372 -29.72 2.91 -37.71
C PRO A 372 -30.62 3.30 -38.89
N ASP A 373 -30.08 3.20 -40.11
CA ASP A 373 -30.82 3.37 -41.34
C ASP A 373 -31.74 2.16 -41.53
N GLY A 374 -33.00 2.35 -41.17
CA GLY A 374 -34.15 1.51 -41.53
C GLY A 374 -34.48 0.41 -40.51
N PHE A 375 -35.69 0.24 -39.99
CA PHE A 375 -37.02 0.55 -40.52
C PHE A 375 -37.09 0.47 -42.05
N THR A 376 -37.03 -0.76 -42.55
CA THR A 376 -37.62 -1.11 -43.85
C THR A 376 -38.28 -2.50 -43.71
N PRO A 377 -39.48 -2.69 -44.29
CA PRO A 377 -40.47 -3.64 -43.80
C PRO A 377 -40.25 -5.08 -44.28
N LEU A 378 -40.80 -6.01 -43.51
CA LEU A 378 -40.85 -7.45 -43.75
C LEU A 378 -41.39 -7.84 -45.15
N SER A 379 -40.70 -8.77 -45.82
CA SER A 379 -41.28 -9.88 -46.63
C SER A 379 -40.16 -10.69 -47.33
N PRO A 380 -40.42 -11.90 -47.87
CA PRO A 380 -41.02 -13.07 -47.23
C PRO A 380 -40.12 -14.32 -47.32
N ARG A 381 -40.25 -15.16 -46.29
CA ARG A 381 -39.88 -16.58 -46.19
C ARG A 381 -39.59 -17.29 -47.53
N GLN A 382 -38.35 -17.76 -47.74
CA GLN A 382 -38.05 -18.84 -48.68
C GLN A 382 -37.56 -20.08 -47.93
N SER A 383 -38.02 -21.22 -48.43
CA SER A 383 -38.03 -22.55 -47.82
C SER A 383 -36.70 -23.31 -47.98
N PRO A 384 -36.50 -24.40 -47.22
CA PRO A 384 -35.24 -25.12 -47.14
C PRO A 384 -35.09 -26.09 -48.32
N ARG A 385 -33.96 -26.01 -49.04
CA ARG A 385 -33.59 -26.98 -50.06
C ARG A 385 -32.35 -27.76 -49.65
N GLN A 386 -32.60 -29.07 -49.51
CA GLN A 386 -31.70 -30.20 -49.41
C GLN A 386 -30.41 -30.06 -50.23
N ARG A 387 -29.29 -30.52 -49.65
CA ARG A 387 -28.30 -31.30 -50.42
C ARG A 387 -27.66 -32.36 -49.54
N ALA A 388 -27.81 -33.58 -50.01
CA ALA A 388 -27.19 -34.79 -49.49
C ALA A 388 -25.91 -35.12 -50.27
N SER A 389 -25.11 -35.97 -49.63
CA SER A 389 -24.33 -37.09 -50.20
C SER A 389 -22.86 -36.90 -50.61
N LEU A 390 -22.09 -37.95 -50.21
CA LEU A 390 -20.84 -38.51 -50.77
C LEU A 390 -19.54 -37.76 -50.39
N THR A 391 -18.42 -38.37 -49.99
CA THR A 391 -17.80 -39.71 -50.00
C THR A 391 -16.72 -39.71 -48.88
N GLY A 392 -16.34 -40.80 -48.20
CA GLY A 392 -15.53 -41.91 -48.71
C GLY A 392 -14.48 -42.27 -47.63
N GLY A 393 -14.35 -43.55 -47.29
CA GLY A 393 -13.44 -44.03 -46.25
C GLY A 393 -12.07 -44.46 -46.76
N THR A 394 -11.15 -44.70 -45.82
CA THR A 394 -9.97 -45.56 -46.04
C THR A 394 -9.41 -46.07 -44.71
N THR A 395 -9.35 -47.39 -44.60
CA THR A 395 -8.66 -48.23 -43.60
C THR A 395 -7.37 -48.77 -44.21
N VAL A 396 -6.22 -48.73 -43.52
CA VAL A 396 -5.06 -49.65 -43.64
C VAL A 396 -4.10 -49.39 -42.45
N PRO A 397 -3.14 -50.28 -42.10
CA PRO A 397 -3.21 -51.72 -41.80
C PRO A 397 -3.08 -52.04 -40.30
#